data_AF-A0A9D9FCY4-F1
#
_entry.id   AF-A0A9D9FCY4-F1
#
_cell.length_a   1.000
_cell.length_b   1.000
_cell.length_c   1.000
_cell.angle_alpha   90.00
_cell.angle_beta   90.00
_cell.angle_gamma   90.00
#
_symmetry.space_group_name_H-M   'P 1'
#
loop_
_entity.id
_entity.type
_entity.pdbx_description
1 polymer ?
#
loop_
_entity_poly.entity_id
_entity_poly.type
_entity_poly.pdbx_seq_one_letter_code
_entity_poly.pdbx_strand_id
1 'polypeptide(L)' 'MKKVLITGAAGFLGRRLLRTLAAVGSLAGKQGEDVPIGRVCLADIVPAEPPPNLPFACKPLVGD' A
#
# COMPACT_ATOMS: atom_id res chain seq x y z
N MET A 1 14.02 -1.04 -3.09
CA MET A 1 12.69 -1.23 -2.47
C MET A 1 11.90 0.07 -2.52
N LYS A 2 10.62 0.03 -2.91
CA LYS A 2 9.72 1.19 -2.97
C LYS A 2 8.96 1.38 -1.65
N LYS A 3 8.56 2.63 -1.38
CA LYS A 3 7.66 3.00 -0.30
C LYS A 3 6.42 3.64 -0.93
N VAL A 4 5.24 3.22 -0.49
CA VAL A 4 3.95 3.70 -1.03
C VAL A 4 3.14 4.33 0.10
N LEU A 5 2.50 5.46 -0.18
CA LEU A 5 1.47 6.08 0.67
C LEU A 5 0.15 6.01 -0.08
N ILE A 6 -0.87 5.39 0.52
CA ILE A 6 -2.23 5.38 0.02
C ILE A 6 -3.04 6.35 0.87
N THR A 7 -3.62 7.39 0.26
CA THR A 7 -4.59 8.29 0.90
C THR A 7 -6.01 7.81 0.62
N GLY A 8 -6.96 8.06 1.52
CA GLY A 8 -8.30 7.47 1.40
C GLY A 8 -8.25 5.95 1.49
N ALA A 9 -7.31 5.43 2.28
CA ALA A 9 -6.98 4.01 2.36
C ALA A 9 -8.13 3.14 2.90
N ALA A 10 -9.02 3.70 3.71
CA ALA A 10 -10.21 3.03 4.20
C ALA A 10 -11.35 3.02 3.18
N GLY A 11 -11.28 3.86 2.14
CA GLY A 11 -12.23 3.91 1.03
C GLY A 11 -12.12 2.72 0.07
N PHE A 12 -13.11 2.60 -0.83
CA PHE A 12 -13.20 1.51 -1.81
C PHE A 12 -11.95 1.40 -2.68
N LEU A 13 -11.49 2.53 -3.25
CA LEU A 13 -10.32 2.55 -4.13
C LEU A 13 -9.03 2.27 -3.36
N GLY A 14 -8.87 2.80 -2.15
CA GLY A 14 -7.71 2.53 -1.30
C GLY A 14 -7.55 1.04 -0.98
N ARG A 15 -8.66 0.38 -0.58
CA ARG A 15 -8.71 -1.06 -0.33
C ARG A 15 -8.40 -1.87 -1.60
N ARG A 16 -8.97 -1.49 -2.74
CA ARG A 16 -8.72 -2.18 -4.02
C ARG A 16 -7.26 -2.02 -4.43
N LEU A 17 -6.70 -0.82 -4.32
CA LEU A 17 -5.30 -0.54 -4.63
C LEU A 17 -4.36 -1.37 -3.75
N LEU A 18 -4.59 -1.42 -2.43
CA LEU A 18 -3.78 -2.22 -1.51
C LEU A 18 -3.76 -3.70 -1.91
N ARG A 19 -4.93 -4.27 -2.25
CA ARG A 19 -5.02 -5.67 -2.72
C ARG A 19 -4.25 -5.87 -4.02
N THR A 20 -4.35 -4.94 -4.97
CA THR A 20 -3.58 -5.02 -6.23
C THR A 20 -2.09 -4.94 -5.96
N LEU A 21 -1.63 -4.02 -5.11
CA LEU A 21 -0.22 -3.89 -4.72
C LEU A 21 0.29 -5.15 -4.03
N ALA A 22 -0.53 -5.77 -3.18
CA ALA A 22 -0.20 -7.05 -2.53
C ALA A 22 -0.08 -8.20 -3.54
N ALA A 23 -0.93 -8.22 -4.57
CA ALA A 23 -0.87 -9.24 -5.61
C ALA A 23 0.36 -9.11 -6.51
N VAL A 24 0.78 -7.88 -6.85
CA VAL A 24 1.95 -7.66 -7.74
C VAL A 24 3.28 -7.64 -6.99
N GLY A 25 3.32 -7.16 -5.75
CA GLY A 25 4.53 -7.13 -4.90
C GLY A 25 5.66 -6.18 -5.34
N SER A 26 5.69 -5.74 -6.60
CA SER A 26 6.65 -4.80 -7.17
C SER A 26 5.96 -3.61 -7.85
N LEU A 27 6.74 -2.57 -8.11
CA LEU A 27 6.38 -1.46 -8.99
C LEU A 27 7.52 -1.20 -9.96
N ALA A 28 7.18 -0.77 -11.18
CA ALA A 28 8.17 -0.35 -12.16
C ALA A 28 9.09 0.74 -11.59
N GLY A 29 10.38 0.54 -11.79
CA GLY A 29 11.43 1.49 -11.49
C GLY A 29 11.65 2.47 -12.63
N LYS A 30 12.76 3.21 -12.57
CA LYS A 30 12.99 4.32 -13.51
C LYS A 30 13.30 3.84 -14.93
N GLN A 31 13.78 2.61 -15.07
CA GLN A 31 14.14 1.97 -16.33
C GLN A 31 13.17 0.83 -16.68
N GLY A 32 11.99 0.80 -16.03
CA GLY A 32 10.99 -0.26 -16.23
C GLY A 32 11.30 -1.56 -15.48
N GLU A 33 12.34 -1.58 -14.64
CA GLU A 33 12.70 -2.74 -13.83
C GLU A 33 11.69 -2.98 -12.70
N ASP A 34 11.43 -4.25 -12.35
CA ASP A 34 10.61 -4.58 -11.19
C ASP A 34 11.32 -4.24 -9.88
N VAL A 35 10.84 -3.23 -9.16
CA VAL A 35 11.37 -2.86 -7.85
C VAL A 35 10.38 -3.31 -6.75
N PRO A 36 10.81 -4.19 -5.81
CA PRO A 36 9.91 -4.69 -4.78
C PRO A 36 9.37 -3.58 -3.89
N ILE A 37 8.10 -3.68 -3.52
CA ILE A 37 7.45 -2.83 -2.51
C ILE A 37 7.95 -3.27 -1.15
N GLY A 38 8.49 -2.33 -0.38
CA GLY A 38 9.02 -2.62 0.94
C GLY A 38 8.11 -2.20 2.08
N ARG A 39 7.35 -1.13 1.85
CA ARG A 39 6.43 -0.57 2.83
C ARG A 39 5.25 0.10 2.15
N VAL A 40 4.06 -0.12 2.70
CA VAL A 40 2.84 0.62 2.36
C VAL A 40 2.28 1.29 3.62
N CYS A 41 2.08 2.59 3.57
CA CYS A 41 1.39 3.36 4.59
C CYS A 41 -0.06 3.61 4.17
N LEU A 42 -1.01 3.33 5.05
CA LEU A 42 -2.45 3.49 4.81
C LEU A 42 -2.95 4.74 5.54
N ALA A 43 -3.06 5.86 4.82
CA ALA A 43 -3.50 7.13 5.37
C ALA A 43 -5.00 7.38 5.12
N ASP A 44 -5.73 7.67 6.19
CA ASP A 44 -7.15 8.02 6.15
C ASP A 44 -7.57 8.73 7.45
N ILE A 45 -8.76 9.34 7.48
CA ILE A 45 -9.35 9.94 8.69
C ILE A 45 -9.94 8.88 9.63
N VAL A 46 -10.18 7.67 9.12
CA VAL A 46 -10.58 6.51 9.92
C VAL A 46 -9.54 5.39 9.80
N PRO A 47 -9.41 4.49 10.78
CA PRO A 47 -8.48 3.37 10.67
C PRO A 47 -8.71 2.50 9.42
N ALA A 48 -7.68 2.34 8.59
CA ALA A 48 -7.70 1.42 7.45
C ALA A 48 -7.16 0.04 7.87
N GLU A 49 -7.92 -1.01 7.56
CA GLU A 49 -7.55 -2.39 7.87
C GLU A 49 -6.80 -3.05 6.70
N PRO A 50 -5.53 -3.44 6.89
CA PRO A 50 -4.82 -4.23 5.90
C PRO A 50 -5.34 -5.68 5.87
N PRO A 51 -5.37 -6.33 4.69
CA PRO A 51 -5.62 -7.77 4.62
C PRO A 51 -4.47 -8.55 5.30
N PRO A 52 -4.72 -9.79 5.76
CA PRO A 52 -3.66 -10.63 6.29
C PRO A 52 -2.63 -10.99 5.19
N ASN A 53 -1.42 -11.38 5.60
CA ASN A 53 -0.36 -11.93 4.74
C ASN A 53 0.13 -11.00 3.62
N LEU A 54 0.30 -9.70 3.91
CA LEU A 54 0.92 -8.77 2.96
C LEU A 54 2.39 -9.11 2.71
N PRO A 55 2.88 -9.03 1.45
CA PRO A 55 4.28 -9.30 1.12
C PRO A 55 5.23 -8.15 1.51
N PHE A 56 4.72 -7.11 2.18
CA PHE A 56 5.45 -5.92 2.58
C PHE A 56 5.00 -5.44 3.95
N ALA A 57 5.84 -4.61 4.60
CA ALA A 57 5.45 -3.95 5.84
C ALA A 57 4.27 -3.00 5.59
N CYS A 58 3.24 -3.10 6.42
CA CYS A 58 2.07 -2.24 6.33
C CYS A 58 1.85 -1.49 7.63
N LYS A 59 1.60 -0.18 7.54
CA LYS A 59 1.33 0.67 8.71
C LYS A 59 0.11 1.56 8.46
N PRO A 60 -0.92 1.51 9.32
CA PRO A 60 -1.99 2.52 9.30
C PRO A 60 -1.47 3.87 9.81
N LEU A 61 -1.93 4.94 9.19
CA LEU A 61 -1.73 6.33 9.58
C LEU A 61 -3.12 6.97 9.66
N VAL A 62 -3.55 7.33 10.86
CA VAL A 62 -4.84 7.99 11.07
C VAL A 62 -4.58 9.48 11.22
N GLY A 63 -5.27 10.29 10.44
CA GLY A 63 -5.23 11.75 10.57
C GLY A 63 -6.18 12.25 11.67
N ASP A 64 -5.88 13.44 12.19
CA ASP A 64 -6.75 14.19 13.11
C ASP A 64 -7.91 14.90 12.36
#